data_AF-A0A1S8B1L1-F1
#
_entry.id   AF-A0A1S8B1L1-F1
#
_cell.length_a   1.000
_cell.length_b   1.000
_cell.length_c   1.000
_cell.angle_alpha   90.00
_cell.angle_beta   90.00
_cell.angle_gamma   90.00
#
_symmetry.space_group_name_H-M   'P 1'
#
loop_
_entity.id
_entity.type
_entity.pdbx_description
1 polymer ?
#
loop_
_entity_poly.entity_id
_entity_poly.type
_entity_poly.pdbx_seq_one_letter_code
_entity_poly.pdbx_strand_id
1 'polypeptide(L)'
;MKFKKVDSEDHGEISPYKFGHFAIYMLLGSLCYRITGERHRCRTNCEIGILVTKDIREHEQTFQKPTHEPRTGLCYELIGDFQLVGEIGSYENAYHRAEQYYETVDNPHQWSVEPEFEIQMIVLLELADSIDYKISDSEKRIYATSHSSTESNTNAITSNRFSIR
;
A
#
# COMPACT_ATOMS: atom_id res chain seq x y z
N MET A 1 -8.09 -14.75 -47.34
CA MET A 1 -7.95 -13.68 -46.34
C MET A 1 -8.25 -14.29 -44.97
N LYS A 2 -7.21 -14.63 -44.19
CA LYS A 2 -7.37 -15.23 -42.85
C LYS A 2 -7.29 -14.10 -41.85
N PHE A 3 -8.38 -13.85 -41.12
CA PHE A 3 -8.35 -12.93 -39.98
C PHE A 3 -7.47 -13.52 -38.89
N LYS A 4 -6.36 -12.84 -38.60
CA LYS A 4 -5.57 -13.10 -37.40
C LYS A 4 -6.50 -12.81 -36.22
N LYS A 5 -6.73 -13.79 -35.35
CA LYS A 5 -7.27 -13.53 -34.02
C LYS A 5 -6.36 -12.48 -33.40
N VAL A 6 -6.91 -11.31 -33.09
CA VAL A 6 -6.25 -10.34 -32.22
C VAL A 6 -6.17 -11.05 -30.88
N ASP A 7 -4.94 -11.35 -30.46
CA ASP A 7 -4.66 -11.90 -29.14
C ASP A 7 -5.34 -11.01 -28.10
N SER A 8 -6.02 -11.65 -27.15
CA SER A 8 -6.75 -11.02 -26.05
C SER A 8 -5.95 -9.85 -25.48
N GLU A 9 -6.60 -8.68 -25.43
CA GLU A 9 -6.07 -7.47 -24.83
C GLU A 9 -5.44 -7.80 -23.48
N ASP A 10 -4.16 -7.44 -23.34
CA ASP A 10 -3.46 -7.37 -22.07
C ASP A 10 -4.19 -6.31 -21.23
N HIS A 11 -5.24 -6.74 -20.51
CA HIS A 11 -5.89 -5.94 -19.48
C HIS A 11 -4.85 -5.77 -18.38
N GLY A 12 -3.99 -4.77 -18.55
CA GLY A 12 -2.76 -4.63 -17.78
C GLY A 12 -3.04 -4.70 -16.29
N GLU A 13 -2.54 -5.76 -15.65
CA GLU A 13 -2.67 -5.98 -14.22
C GLU A 13 -2.29 -4.71 -13.44
N ILE A 14 -3.07 -4.37 -12.43
CA ILE A 14 -2.75 -3.22 -11.57
C ILE A 14 -1.48 -3.55 -10.79
N SER A 15 -0.44 -2.78 -11.07
CA SER A 15 0.83 -2.85 -10.35
C SER A 15 0.60 -2.51 -8.87
N PRO A 16 1.03 -3.36 -7.91
CA PRO A 16 0.90 -3.08 -6.48
C PRO A 16 1.52 -1.73 -6.08
N TYR A 17 2.67 -1.38 -6.67
CA TYR A 17 3.29 -0.06 -6.50
C TYR A 17 2.34 1.11 -6.86
N LYS A 18 1.64 1.01 -8.00
CA LYS A 18 0.68 2.06 -8.42
C LYS A 18 -0.52 2.11 -7.49
N PHE A 19 -0.96 0.96 -6.99
CA PHE A 19 -2.03 0.88 -6.00
C PHE A 19 -1.62 1.57 -4.68
N GLY A 20 -0.40 1.32 -4.19
CA GLY A 20 0.12 2.00 -3.00
C GLY A 20 0.13 3.52 -3.15
N HIS A 21 0.64 4.04 -4.27
CA HIS A 21 0.59 5.48 -4.59
C HIS A 21 -0.83 6.03 -4.66
N PHE A 22 -1.73 5.32 -5.34
CA PHE A 22 -3.14 5.71 -5.38
C PHE A 22 -3.72 5.86 -3.97
N ALA A 23 -3.55 4.84 -3.13
CA ALA A 23 -4.14 4.80 -1.80
C ALA A 23 -3.61 5.95 -0.93
N ILE A 24 -2.30 6.19 -0.93
CA ILE A 24 -1.69 7.22 -0.08
C ILE A 24 -2.09 8.64 -0.50
N TYR A 25 -2.12 8.92 -1.81
CA TYR A 25 -2.53 10.25 -2.29
C TYR A 25 -4.02 10.51 -2.06
N MET A 26 -4.85 9.48 -2.18
CA MET A 26 -6.26 9.57 -1.85
C MET A 26 -6.47 9.84 -0.35
N LEU A 27 -5.75 9.13 0.52
CA LEU A 27 -5.86 9.31 1.97
C LEU A 27 -5.39 10.71 2.40
N LEU A 28 -4.24 11.16 1.88
CA LEU A 28 -3.73 12.52 2.09
C LEU A 28 -4.73 13.58 1.61
N GLY A 29 -5.31 13.41 0.41
CA GLY A 29 -6.34 14.31 -0.10
C GLY A 29 -7.56 14.39 0.82
N SER A 30 -8.02 13.24 1.33
CA SER A 30 -9.11 13.16 2.30
C SER A 30 -8.78 13.88 3.61
N LEU A 31 -7.57 13.66 4.15
CA LEU A 31 -7.10 14.35 5.36
C LEU A 31 -7.07 15.87 5.18
N CYS A 32 -6.55 16.34 4.04
CA CYS A 32 -6.56 17.76 3.70
C CYS A 32 -7.98 18.34 3.70
N TYR A 33 -8.95 17.67 3.07
CA TYR A 33 -10.35 18.11 3.13
C TYR A 33 -10.93 18.08 4.55
N ARG A 34 -10.55 17.10 5.37
CA ARG A 34 -11.01 17.02 6.76
C ARG A 34 -10.48 18.18 7.59
N ILE A 35 -9.20 18.50 7.46
CA ILE A 35 -8.51 19.59 8.18
C ILE A 35 -9.10 20.95 7.81
N THR A 36 -9.41 21.16 6.53
CA THR A 36 -10.02 22.43 6.06
C THR A 36 -11.51 22.54 6.35
N GLY A 37 -12.13 21.51 6.94
CA GLY A 37 -13.56 21.50 7.27
C GLY A 37 -14.49 21.11 6.12
N GLU A 38 -13.95 20.74 4.95
CA GLU A 38 -14.67 20.29 3.76
C GLU A 38 -15.16 18.83 3.91
N ARG A 39 -15.99 18.59 4.93
CA ARG A 39 -16.41 17.25 5.36
C ARG A 39 -17.08 16.42 4.25
N HIS A 40 -17.89 17.06 3.41
CA HIS A 40 -18.53 16.36 2.30
C HIS A 40 -17.50 15.85 1.27
N ARG A 41 -16.51 16.67 0.91
CA ARG A 41 -15.45 16.28 -0.03
C ARG A 41 -14.56 15.19 0.55
N CYS A 42 -14.20 15.31 1.84
CA CYS A 42 -13.48 14.27 2.56
C CYS A 42 -14.21 12.93 2.47
N ARG A 43 -15.51 12.93 2.80
CA ARG A 43 -16.34 11.72 2.80
C ARG A 43 -16.42 11.10 1.40
N THR A 44 -16.77 11.89 0.38
CA THR A 44 -16.86 11.41 -1.01
C THR A 44 -15.53 10.82 -1.49
N ASN A 45 -14.41 11.46 -1.17
CA ASN A 45 -13.09 10.96 -1.54
C ASN A 45 -12.76 9.63 -0.85
N CYS A 46 -13.12 9.48 0.43
CA CYS A 46 -12.98 8.22 1.17
C CYS A 46 -13.90 7.12 0.61
N GLU A 47 -15.15 7.44 0.25
CA GLU A 47 -16.08 6.48 -0.37
C GLU A 47 -15.51 5.94 -1.70
N ILE A 48 -14.92 6.80 -2.52
CA ILE A 48 -14.22 6.40 -3.76
C ILE A 48 -13.02 5.50 -3.43
N GLY A 49 -12.19 5.88 -2.45
CA GLY A 49 -11.05 5.08 -2.00
C GLY A 49 -11.46 3.67 -1.57
N ILE A 50 -12.55 3.55 -0.80
CA ILE A 50 -13.12 2.26 -0.37
C ILE A 50 -13.57 1.44 -1.58
N LEU A 51 -14.29 2.05 -2.53
CA LEU A 51 -14.79 1.35 -3.71
C LEU A 51 -13.65 0.81 -4.57
N VAL A 52 -12.66 1.63 -4.89
CA VAL A 52 -11.51 1.22 -5.71
C VAL A 52 -10.71 0.13 -4.99
N THR A 53 -10.49 0.25 -3.68
CA THR A 53 -9.75 -0.77 -2.92
C THR A 53 -10.47 -2.12 -2.88
N LYS A 54 -11.81 -2.11 -2.75
CA LYS A 54 -12.62 -3.33 -2.84
C LYS A 54 -12.55 -3.95 -4.24
N ASP A 55 -12.67 -3.13 -5.28
CA ASP A 55 -12.61 -3.54 -6.67
C ASP A 55 -11.27 -4.23 -6.98
N ILE A 56 -10.16 -3.62 -6.57
CA ILE A 56 -8.80 -4.19 -6.71
C ILE A 56 -8.70 -5.53 -6.00
N ARG A 57 -9.14 -5.62 -4.74
CA ARG A 57 -9.14 -6.88 -4.00
C ARG A 57 -9.97 -7.97 -4.70
N GLU A 58 -11.14 -7.61 -5.22
CA GLU A 58 -12.13 -8.54 -5.78
C GLU A 58 -11.89 -8.92 -7.26
N HIS A 59 -11.08 -8.15 -7.98
CA HIS A 59 -10.88 -8.37 -9.42
C HIS A 59 -9.42 -8.47 -9.88
N GLU A 60 -8.43 -8.02 -9.09
CA GLU A 60 -7.02 -8.11 -9.48
C GLU A 60 -6.37 -9.42 -9.03
N GLN A 61 -5.91 -10.21 -10.00
CA GLN A 61 -5.27 -11.50 -9.73
C GLN A 61 -4.00 -11.37 -8.89
N THR A 62 -3.31 -10.23 -8.97
CA THR A 62 -2.11 -9.91 -8.18
C THR A 62 -2.39 -9.80 -6.67
N PHE A 63 -3.67 -9.63 -6.28
CA PHE A 63 -4.13 -9.52 -4.90
C PHE A 63 -4.88 -10.77 -4.40
N GLN A 64 -5.23 -11.71 -5.28
CA GLN A 64 -6.08 -12.87 -4.95
C GLN A 64 -5.35 -14.19 -4.75
N LYS A 65 -4.07 -14.28 -5.14
CA LYS A 65 -3.32 -15.53 -5.00
C LYS A 65 -3.09 -15.83 -3.51
N PRO A 66 -3.14 -17.10 -3.07
CA PRO A 66 -2.86 -17.48 -1.68
C PRO A 66 -1.49 -17.02 -1.17
N THR A 67 -0.50 -16.88 -2.06
CA THR A 67 0.82 -16.32 -1.73
C THR A 67 0.83 -14.82 -1.49
N HIS A 68 -0.32 -14.14 -1.62
CA HIS A 68 -0.50 -12.69 -1.50
C HIS A 68 -1.54 -12.32 -0.44
N GLU A 69 -1.77 -13.20 0.54
CA GLU A 69 -2.57 -12.91 1.73
C GLU A 69 -2.23 -11.57 2.41
N PRO A 70 -0.94 -11.14 2.54
CA PRO A 70 -0.62 -9.83 3.08
C PRO A 70 -1.29 -8.68 2.32
N ARG A 71 -1.36 -8.76 0.97
CA ARG A 71 -1.97 -7.69 0.16
C ARG A 71 -3.48 -7.64 0.33
N THR A 72 -4.12 -8.78 0.58
CA THR A 72 -5.53 -8.78 0.97
C THR A 72 -5.70 -8.10 2.33
N GLY A 73 -4.79 -8.36 3.28
CA GLY A 73 -4.71 -7.64 4.55
C GLY A 73 -4.58 -6.13 4.36
N LEU A 74 -3.64 -5.69 3.51
CA LEU A 74 -3.44 -4.29 3.15
C LEU A 74 -4.70 -3.63 2.59
N CYS A 75 -5.42 -4.31 1.70
CA CYS A 75 -6.69 -3.77 1.19
C CYS A 75 -7.72 -3.56 2.32
N TYR A 76 -7.79 -4.45 3.31
CA TYR A 76 -8.66 -4.25 4.47
C TYR A 76 -8.18 -3.12 5.38
N GLU A 77 -6.87 -2.99 5.61
CA GLU A 77 -6.27 -1.90 6.36
C GLU A 77 -6.63 -0.54 5.72
N LEU A 78 -6.41 -0.41 4.42
CA LEU A 78 -6.75 0.80 3.66
C LEU A 78 -8.24 1.12 3.68
N ILE A 79 -9.11 0.10 3.61
CA ILE A 79 -10.56 0.30 3.79
C ILE A 79 -10.83 0.86 5.18
N GLY A 80 -10.17 0.34 6.23
CA GLY A 80 -10.25 0.86 7.59
C GLY A 80 -9.80 2.32 7.68
N ASP A 81 -8.68 2.68 7.07
CA ASP A 81 -8.16 4.06 7.04
C ASP A 81 -9.16 5.02 6.40
N PHE A 82 -9.71 4.66 5.23
CA PHE A 82 -10.73 5.49 4.58
C PHE A 82 -12.02 5.58 5.40
N GLN A 83 -12.44 4.50 6.06
CA GLN A 83 -13.60 4.49 6.94
C GLN A 83 -13.39 5.40 8.16
N LEU A 84 -12.21 5.36 8.77
CA LEU A 84 -11.83 6.21 9.90
C LEU A 84 -11.74 7.69 9.50
N VAL A 85 -11.05 8.00 8.39
CA VAL A 85 -10.87 9.37 7.91
C VAL A 85 -12.20 9.96 7.41
N GLY A 86 -13.01 9.17 6.71
CA GLY A 86 -14.30 9.60 6.19
C GLY A 86 -15.45 9.58 7.21
N GLU A 87 -15.24 9.01 8.40
CA GLU A 87 -16.29 8.74 9.39
C GLU A 87 -17.44 7.90 8.76
N ILE A 88 -17.06 6.78 8.11
CA ILE A 88 -17.94 5.91 7.34
C ILE A 88 -17.89 4.48 7.91
N GLY A 89 -19.03 3.92 8.30
CA GLY A 89 -19.10 2.50 8.69
C GLY A 89 -18.33 2.18 9.98
N SER A 90 -17.76 0.97 10.06
CA SER A 90 -16.96 0.50 11.20
C SER A 90 -15.59 0.08 10.72
N TYR A 91 -14.60 0.95 10.98
CA TYR A 91 -13.20 0.76 10.63
C TYR A 91 -12.55 -0.37 11.46
N GLU A 92 -13.04 -0.61 12.66
CA GLU A 92 -12.53 -1.65 13.57
C GLU A 92 -12.68 -3.06 12.96
N ASN A 93 -13.82 -3.31 12.30
CA ASN A 93 -14.04 -4.59 11.61
C ASN A 93 -13.08 -4.76 10.43
N ALA A 94 -12.72 -3.67 9.73
CA ALA A 94 -11.77 -3.72 8.63
C ALA A 94 -10.36 -4.00 9.15
N TYR A 95 -9.93 -3.33 10.22
CA TYR A 95 -8.64 -3.61 10.86
C TYR A 95 -8.55 -5.03 11.42
N HIS A 96 -9.60 -5.52 12.07
CA HIS A 96 -9.61 -6.91 12.55
C HIS A 96 -9.51 -7.92 11.41
N ARG A 97 -10.10 -7.63 10.24
CA ARG A 97 -9.91 -8.46 9.04
C ARG A 97 -8.47 -8.38 8.54
N ALA A 98 -7.86 -7.20 8.50
CA ALA A 98 -6.47 -7.04 8.09
C ALA A 98 -5.53 -7.87 8.99
N GLU A 99 -5.71 -7.78 10.31
CA GLU A 99 -4.98 -8.56 11.31
C GLU A 99 -5.03 -10.07 11.03
N GLN A 100 -6.23 -10.60 10.78
CA GLN A 100 -6.40 -12.03 10.44
C GLN A 100 -5.56 -12.46 9.23
N TYR A 101 -5.40 -11.59 8.23
CA TYR A 101 -4.56 -11.89 7.05
C TYR A 101 -3.07 -11.72 7.32
N TYR A 102 -2.68 -10.88 8.28
CA TYR A 102 -1.27 -10.73 8.66
C TYR A 102 -0.81 -11.87 9.56
N GLU A 103 -1.69 -12.40 10.41
CA GLU A 103 -1.40 -13.55 11.29
C GLU A 103 -1.17 -14.86 10.53
N THR A 104 -1.72 -15.01 9.32
CA THR A 104 -1.51 -16.22 8.50
C THR A 104 -0.17 -16.24 7.79
N VAL A 105 0.64 -15.18 7.90
CA VAL A 105 1.87 -15.03 7.15
C VAL A 105 3.07 -15.56 7.94
N ASP A 106 3.71 -16.61 7.42
CA ASP A 106 4.83 -17.30 8.06
C ASP A 106 6.05 -16.39 8.36
N ASN A 107 6.25 -15.33 7.58
CA ASN A 107 7.34 -14.37 7.80
C ASN A 107 6.85 -12.92 7.66
N PRO A 108 6.56 -12.23 8.78
CA PRO A 108 6.04 -10.87 8.76
C PRO A 108 7.00 -9.85 8.11
N HIS A 109 8.31 -10.12 8.14
CA HIS A 109 9.30 -9.20 7.59
C HIS A 109 9.36 -9.21 6.05
N GLN A 110 8.91 -10.29 5.41
CA GLN A 110 9.10 -10.46 3.97
C GLN A 110 8.20 -9.57 3.11
N TRP A 111 6.96 -9.32 3.55
CA TRP A 111 6.00 -8.52 2.81
C TRP A 111 5.98 -7.06 3.25
N SER A 112 6.39 -6.75 4.48
CA SER A 112 6.45 -5.38 5.00
C SER A 112 7.38 -4.45 4.22
N VAL A 113 8.26 -5.03 3.39
CA VAL A 113 9.23 -4.33 2.54
C VAL A 113 8.77 -4.25 1.09
N GLU A 114 7.59 -4.80 0.78
CA GLU A 114 7.02 -4.66 -0.56
C GLU A 114 6.54 -3.22 -0.76
N PRO A 115 6.68 -2.67 -1.98
CA PRO A 115 6.58 -1.23 -2.20
C PRO A 115 5.26 -0.62 -1.76
N GLU A 116 4.15 -1.32 -1.95
CA GLU A 116 2.81 -0.86 -1.56
C GLU A 116 2.64 -0.68 -0.05
N PHE A 117 3.32 -1.50 0.77
CA PHE A 117 3.31 -1.39 2.23
C PHE A 117 4.21 -0.25 2.69
N GLU A 118 5.41 -0.18 2.11
CA GLU A 118 6.37 0.88 2.42
C GLU A 118 5.76 2.27 2.17
N ILE A 119 5.07 2.45 1.04
CA ILE A 119 4.43 3.72 0.68
C ILE A 119 3.35 4.12 1.70
N GLN A 120 2.54 3.18 2.20
CA GLN A 120 1.51 3.52 3.19
C GLN A 120 2.11 4.00 4.52
N MET A 121 3.23 3.40 4.92
CA MET A 121 3.86 3.72 6.21
C MET A 121 4.46 5.11 6.27
N ILE A 122 4.96 5.66 5.15
CA ILE A 122 5.66 6.95 5.12
C ILE A 122 4.81 8.05 5.76
N VAL A 123 3.52 8.15 5.41
CA VAL A 123 2.65 9.22 5.92
C VAL A 123 2.37 9.06 7.41
N LEU A 124 2.17 7.84 7.90
CA LEU A 124 1.94 7.59 9.31
C LEU A 124 3.16 7.95 10.16
N LEU A 125 4.35 7.60 9.69
CA LEU A 125 5.62 7.92 10.36
C LEU A 125 5.84 9.45 10.40
N GLU A 126 5.64 10.14 9.27
CA GLU A 126 5.77 11.60 9.20
C GLU A 126 4.74 12.32 10.09
N LEU A 127 3.49 11.83 10.12
CA LEU A 127 2.46 12.38 11.00
C LEU A 127 2.81 12.16 12.48
N ALA A 128 3.25 10.96 12.85
CA ALA A 128 3.68 10.65 14.21
C ALA A 128 4.84 11.54 14.66
N ASP A 129 5.85 11.71 13.80
CA ASP A 129 7.00 12.57 14.07
C ASP A 129 6.58 14.05 14.19
N SER A 130 5.61 14.50 13.39
CA SER A 130 5.12 15.90 13.44
C SER A 130 4.44 16.28 14.77
N ILE A 131 3.93 15.30 15.52
CA ILE A 131 3.27 15.51 16.81
C ILE A 131 4.13 15.05 18.01
N ASP A 132 5.42 14.80 17.80
CA ASP A 132 6.35 14.21 18.77
C ASP A 132 5.81 12.90 19.39
N TYR A 133 5.04 12.14 18.61
CA TYR A 133 4.61 10.80 19.00
C TYR A 133 5.79 9.86 18.82
N LYS A 134 6.44 9.54 19.94
CA LYS A 134 7.66 8.73 19.96
C LYS A 134 7.37 7.27 19.58
N ILE A 135 7.43 6.99 18.29
CA ILE A 135 7.68 5.63 17.79
C ILE A 135 9.15 5.33 18.07
N SER A 136 9.44 4.26 18.81
CA SER A 136 10.81 3.94 19.21
C SER A 136 11.70 3.69 17.99
N ASP A 137 12.99 4.01 18.08
CA ASP A 137 13.94 3.71 17.01
C ASP A 137 14.05 2.22 16.71
N SER A 138 13.69 1.34 17.65
CA SER A 138 13.58 -0.11 17.43
C SER A 138 12.37 -0.45 16.57
N GLU A 139 11.22 0.19 16.79
CA GLU A 139 10.04 0.07 15.94
C GLU A 139 10.35 0.66 14.56
N LYS A 140 10.98 1.83 14.47
CA LYS A 140 11.44 2.41 13.19
C LYS A 140 12.50 1.55 12.48
N ARG A 141 13.42 0.90 13.21
CA ARG A 141 14.48 0.05 12.64
C ARG A 141 13.98 -1.28 12.10
N ILE A 142 12.91 -1.86 12.63
CA ILE A 142 12.24 -3.00 11.99
C ILE A 142 11.89 -2.67 10.53
N TYR A 143 11.66 -1.38 10.22
CA TYR A 143 11.37 -0.88 8.88
C TYR A 143 12.58 -0.30 8.11
N ALA A 144 13.61 0.18 8.80
CA ALA A 144 14.82 0.73 8.15
C ALA A 144 15.88 -0.36 7.80
N THR A 145 15.89 -1.51 8.48
CA THR A 145 16.88 -2.58 8.22
C THR A 145 16.65 -3.31 6.89
N SER A 146 15.48 -3.11 6.28
CA SER A 146 15.14 -3.54 4.92
C SER A 146 15.60 -2.57 3.82
N HIS A 147 15.91 -1.32 4.17
CA HIS A 147 16.46 -0.31 3.25
C HIS A 147 17.97 -0.46 2.99
N SER A 148 18.76 -1.03 3.92
CA SER A 148 20.22 -1.14 3.74
C SER A 148 20.65 -2.26 2.78
N SER A 149 19.75 -3.18 2.44
CA SER A 149 20.04 -4.32 1.54
C SER A 149 19.95 -3.95 0.06
N THR A 150 19.20 -2.89 -0.27
CA THR A 150 18.98 -2.42 -1.65
C THR A 150 20.04 -1.41 -2.10
N GLU A 151 20.53 -0.54 -1.21
CA GLU A 151 21.63 0.40 -1.55
C GLU A 151 23.00 -0.29 -1.70
N SER A 152 23.20 -1.43 -1.03
CA SER A 152 24.42 -2.22 -1.16
C SER A 152 24.50 -2.98 -2.50
N ASN A 153 23.35 -3.26 -3.14
CA ASN A 153 23.28 -4.02 -4.39
C ASN A 153 23.33 -3.13 -5.65
N THR A 154 22.87 -1.88 -5.59
CA THR A 154 22.98 -0.92 -6.72
C THR A 154 24.41 -0.39 -6.90
N ASN A 155 25.19 -0.28 -5.83
CA ASN A 155 26.61 0.12 -5.92
C ASN A 155 27.53 -1.01 -6.42
N ALA A 156 27.15 -2.28 -6.24
CA ALA A 156 27.88 -3.42 -6.80
C ALA A 156 27.64 -3.61 -8.30
N ILE A 157 26.45 -3.26 -8.80
CA ILE A 157 26.09 -3.41 -10.23
C ILE A 157 26.65 -2.26 -11.09
N THR A 158 26.77 -1.04 -10.55
CA THR A 158 27.35 0.10 -11.28
C THR A 158 28.89 0.10 -11.30
N SER A 159 29.55 -0.47 -10.30
CA SER A 159 31.03 -0.60 -10.30
C SER A 159 31.54 -1.61 -11.34
N ASN A 160 30.75 -2.63 -11.70
CA ASN A 160 31.17 -3.67 -12.64
C ASN A 160 30.88 -3.38 -14.13
N ARG A 161 30.28 -2.22 -14.45
CA ARG A 161 29.98 -1.80 -15.85
C ARG A 161 30.98 -0.78 -16.44
N PHE A 162 32.00 -0.36 -15.69
CA PHE A 162 33.00 0.60 -16.15
C PHE A 162 34.44 0.05 -16.27
N SER A 163 34.63 -1.27 -16.20
CA SER A 163 35.90 -1.91 -16.57
C SER A 163 35.72 -2.89 -17.72
N ILE A 164 35.60 -2.34 -18.93
CA ILE A 164 35.99 -3.04 -20.16
C ILE A 164 36.89 -2.06 -20.92
N ARG A 165 38.20 -2.33 -20.87
CA ARG A 165 39.15 -1.90 -21.90
C ARG A 165 39.17 -2.96 -22.99
#